data_AF-A0A4R6PJZ2-F1
#
_entry.id   AF-A0A4R6PJZ2-F1
#
_cell.length_a   1.000
_cell.length_b   1.000
_cell.length_c   1.000
_cell.angle_alpha   90.00
_cell.angle_beta   90.00
_cell.angle_gamma   90.00
#
_symmetry.space_group_name_H-M   'P 1'
#
loop_
_entity.id
_entity.type
_entity.pdbx_description
1 polymer ?
#
loop_
_entity_poly.entity_id
_entity_poly.type
_entity_poly.pdbx_seq_one_letter_code
_entity_poly.pdbx_strand_id
1 'polypeptide(L)'
;MRLGPIRVWESPHRLVVTWQINGHWEFDPDPSHASEIEVRFTAVGPEQTAVTLEHRHLDRLVDGKAIQDTTVERGGGWSTLLELFAETAQSS
;
A
#
# COMPACT_ATOMS: atom_id res chain seq x y z
N MET A 1 0.73 -10.94 -9.69
CA MET A 1 0.61 -9.48 -9.43
C MET A 1 2.01 -8.92 -9.22
N ARG A 2 2.44 -7.95 -10.03
CA ARG A 2 3.75 -7.28 -9.86
C ARG A 2 3.49 -5.86 -9.41
N LEU A 3 4.01 -5.49 -8.24
CA LEU A 3 4.07 -4.09 -7.84
C LEU A 3 5.10 -3.36 -8.72
N GLY A 4 4.90 -2.07 -8.95
CA GLY A 4 5.85 -1.24 -9.68
C GLY A 4 7.14 -1.00 -8.89
N PRO A 5 8.08 -0.21 -9.42
CA PRO A 5 9.37 0.02 -8.78
C PRO A 5 9.24 0.72 -7.42
N ILE A 6 10.20 0.46 -6.54
CA ILE A 6 10.41 1.21 -5.30
C ILE A 6 10.77 2.65 -5.67
N ARG A 7 10.08 3.62 -5.08
CA ARG A 7 10.35 5.06 -5.23
C ARG A 7 11.16 5.62 -4.08
N VAL A 8 10.91 5.15 -2.87
CA VAL A 8 11.63 5.55 -1.66
C VAL A 8 11.94 4.32 -0.84
N TRP A 9 13.19 4.23 -0.37
CA TRP A 9 13.64 3.26 0.62
C TRP A 9 14.49 3.96 1.67
N GLU A 10 13.90 4.19 2.84
CA GLU A 10 14.55 4.83 3.99
C GLU A 10 14.44 3.86 5.17
N SER A 11 15.27 2.81 5.18
CA SER A 11 15.23 1.79 6.22
C SER A 11 15.63 2.36 7.60
N PRO A 12 14.93 2.01 8.70
CA PRO A 12 13.74 1.16 8.79
C PRO A 12 12.39 1.92 8.70
N HIS A 13 12.40 3.21 8.36
CA HIS A 13 11.30 4.13 8.62
C HIS A 13 10.24 4.23 7.52
N ARG A 14 10.61 4.12 6.24
CA ARG A 14 9.70 4.46 5.14
C ARG A 14 9.98 3.68 3.86
N LEU A 15 8.90 3.22 3.24
CA LEU A 15 8.88 2.58 1.94
C LEU A 15 7.79 3.22 1.09
N VAL A 16 8.12 3.62 -0.14
CA VAL A 16 7.13 4.04 -1.15
C VAL A 16 7.29 3.18 -2.38
N VAL A 17 6.20 2.57 -2.83
CA VAL A 17 6.17 1.67 -3.99
C VAL A 17 5.16 2.18 -5.01
N THR A 18 5.52 2.10 -6.29
CA THR A 18 4.60 2.43 -7.39
C THR A 18 3.54 1.34 -7.52
N TRP A 19 2.29 1.74 -7.68
CA TRP A 19 1.17 0.87 -8.01
C TRP A 19 0.72 1.12 -9.45
N GLN A 20 0.91 0.11 -10.30
CA GLN A 20 0.61 0.17 -11.74
C GLN A 20 -0.58 -0.73 -12.09
N ILE A 21 -1.59 -0.76 -11.23
CA ILE A 21 -2.79 -1.58 -11.44
C ILE A 21 -4.00 -0.65 -11.50
N ASN A 22 -4.80 -0.76 -12.56
CA ASN A 22 -5.98 0.07 -12.80
C ASN A 22 -7.23 -0.46 -12.06
N GLY A 23 -8.36 0.22 -12.22
CA GLY A 23 -9.67 -0.14 -11.67
C GLY A 23 -10.21 -1.51 -12.06
N HIS A 24 -9.67 -2.11 -13.12
CA HIS A 24 -10.02 -3.44 -13.59
C HIS A 24 -9.09 -4.54 -13.06
N TRP A 25 -8.17 -4.19 -12.15
CA TRP A 25 -7.15 -5.10 -11.63
C TRP A 25 -6.12 -5.55 -12.68
N GLU A 26 -5.93 -4.75 -13.72
CA GLU A 26 -4.98 -5.02 -14.80
C GLU A 26 -3.76 -4.11 -14.70
N PHE A 27 -2.63 -4.59 -15.20
CA PHE A 27 -1.40 -3.81 -15.24
C PHE A 27 -1.49 -2.67 -16.27
N ASP A 28 -1.23 -1.44 -15.85
CA ASP A 28 -1.11 -0.27 -16.70
C ASP A 28 0.37 0.20 -16.77
N PRO A 29 1.04 0.08 -17.93
CA PRO A 29 2.44 0.47 -18.07
C PRO A 29 2.65 2.00 -18.06
N ASP A 30 1.60 2.81 -18.26
CA ASP A 30 1.71 4.27 -18.31
C ASP A 30 2.05 4.83 -16.92
N PRO A 31 3.24 5.44 -16.72
CA PRO A 31 3.61 6.00 -15.42
C PRO A 31 2.70 7.13 -14.95
N SER A 32 2.00 7.81 -15.87
CA SER A 32 1.07 8.89 -15.53
C SER A 32 -0.23 8.38 -14.90
N HIS A 33 -0.58 7.12 -15.15
CA HIS A 33 -1.72 6.43 -14.55
C HIS A 33 -1.38 5.69 -13.26
N ALA A 34 -0.12 5.76 -12.80
CA ALA A 34 0.31 5.06 -11.60
C ALA A 34 -0.12 5.79 -10.31
N SER A 35 -0.53 4.99 -9.32
CA SER A 35 -0.71 5.43 -7.93
C SER A 35 0.47 4.97 -7.09
N GLU A 36 0.45 5.26 -5.78
CA GLU A 36 1.53 4.86 -4.88
C GLU A 36 0.99 4.34 -3.56
N ILE A 37 1.72 3.38 -2.99
CA ILE A 37 1.54 2.95 -1.61
C ILE A 37 2.73 3.44 -0.81
N GLU A 38 2.45 4.20 0.25
CA GLU A 38 3.43 4.63 1.23
C GLU A 38 3.20 3.88 2.55
N VAL A 39 4.25 3.23 3.06
CA VAL A 39 4.25 2.57 4.36
C VAL A 39 5.27 3.27 5.26
N ARG A 40 4.85 3.58 6.48
CA ARG A 40 5.71 4.19 7.51
C ARG A 40 5.74 3.34 8.77
N PHE A 41 6.93 3.25 9.36
CA PHE A 41 7.20 2.54 10.61
C PHE A 41 7.65 3.56 11.65
N THR A 42 6.85 3.75 12.69
CA THR A 42 7.12 4.71 13.76
C THR A 42 7.23 3.98 15.09
N ALA A 43 8.37 4.10 15.76
CA ALA A 43 8.52 3.56 17.11
C ALA A 43 7.56 4.29 18.07
N VAL A 44 6.73 3.53 18.77
CA VAL A 44 5.84 4.02 19.84
C VAL A 44 6.46 3.74 21.21
N GLY A 45 7.29 2.71 21.30
CA GLY A 45 8.09 2.36 22.47
C GLY A 45 9.22 1.39 22.09
N PRO A 46 9.97 0.87 23.07
CA PRO A 46 11.12 0.00 22.81
C PRO A 46 10.78 -1.28 22.05
N GLU A 47 9.56 -1.80 22.21
CA GLU A 47 9.11 -3.08 21.64
C GLU A 47 7.85 -2.93 20.76
N GLN A 48 7.48 -1.69 20.43
CA GLN A 48 6.24 -1.43 19.67
C GLN A 48 6.48 -0.44 18.54
N THR A 49 6.05 -0.84 17.35
CA THR A 49 6.08 -0.01 16.13
C THR A 49 4.65 0.18 15.62
N ALA A 50 4.24 1.42 15.41
CA ALA A 50 3.04 1.74 14.65
C ALA A 50 3.37 1.69 13.15
N VAL A 51 2.56 0.94 12.41
CA VAL A 51 2.65 0.85 10.95
C VAL A 51 1.46 1.57 10.35
N THR A 52 1.71 2.58 9.53
CA THR A 52 0.66 3.30 8.79
C THR A 52 0.84 3.07 7.31
N LEU A 53 -0.26 2.86 6.59
CA LEU A 53 -0.30 2.69 5.15
C LEU A 53 -1.22 3.75 4.53
N GLU A 54 -0.73 4.42 3.50
CA GLU A 54 -1.51 5.33 2.67
C GLU A 54 -1.44 4.90 1.20
N HIS A 55 -2.59 4.80 0.55
CA HIS A 55 -2.68 4.62 -0.90
C HIS A 55 -3.09 5.95 -1.54
N ARG A 56 -2.11 6.64 -2.14
CA ARG A 56 -2.30 7.98 -2.70
C ARG A 56 -2.35 7.96 -4.22
N HIS A 57 -2.89 9.02 -4.80
CA HIS A 57 -3.00 9.23 -6.25
C HIS A 57 -3.95 8.26 -6.95
N LEU A 58 -4.99 7.79 -6.26
CA LEU A 58 -6.03 6.93 -6.84
C LEU A 58 -6.78 7.59 -7.99
N ASP A 59 -6.86 8.93 -7.99
CA ASP A 59 -7.44 9.76 -9.04
C ASP A 59 -6.72 9.64 -10.40
N ARG A 60 -5.46 9.18 -10.40
CA ARG A 60 -4.67 8.97 -11.62
C ARG A 60 -5.00 7.65 -12.31
N LEU A 61 -5.54 6.68 -11.57
CA LEU A 61 -5.82 5.36 -12.11
C LEU A 61 -6.99 5.44 -13.08
N VAL A 62 -6.87 4.75 -14.23
CA VAL A 62 -8.03 4.44 -15.07
C VAL A 62 -9.04 3.66 -14.22
N ASP A 63 -10.27 4.17 -14.12
CA ASP A 63 -11.35 3.62 -13.28
C ASP A 63 -10.98 3.40 -11.80
N GLY A 64 -10.09 4.25 -11.25
CA GLY A 64 -9.55 4.14 -9.88
C GLY A 64 -10.57 4.06 -8.74
N LYS A 65 -11.80 4.53 -8.95
CA LYS A 65 -12.89 4.42 -7.97
C LYS A 65 -13.15 2.96 -7.57
N ALA A 66 -13.03 2.02 -8.49
CA ALA A 66 -13.21 0.60 -8.21
C ALA A 66 -12.17 0.06 -7.20
N ILE A 67 -10.93 0.57 -7.24
CA ILE A 67 -9.90 0.24 -6.25
C ILE A 67 -10.27 0.82 -4.88
N GLN A 68 -10.74 2.07 -4.83
CA GLN A 68 -11.17 2.69 -3.58
C GLN A 68 -12.31 1.90 -2.93
N ASP A 69 -13.36 1.61 -3.69
CA ASP A 69 -14.54 0.89 -3.18
C ASP A 69 -14.16 -0.52 -2.69
N THR A 70 -13.32 -1.24 -3.44
CA THR A 70 -12.87 -2.59 -3.04
C THR A 70 -11.96 -2.56 -1.80
N THR A 71 -11.10 -1.55 -1.69
CA THR A 71 -10.16 -1.42 -0.57
C THR A 71 -10.84 -0.96 0.71
N VAL A 72 -11.88 -0.13 0.61
CA VAL A 72 -12.59 0.48 1.75
C VAL A 72 -13.80 -0.35 2.19
N GLU A 73 -14.65 -0.81 1.27
CA GLU A 73 -15.98 -1.35 1.62
C GLU A 73 -15.99 -2.85 1.93
N ARG A 74 -14.98 -3.62 1.48
CA ARG A 74 -15.00 -5.09 1.61
C ARG A 74 -14.11 -5.68 2.69
N GLY A 75 -13.59 -4.86 3.61
CA GLY A 75 -12.82 -5.34 4.76
C GLY A 75 -11.68 -6.31 4.40
N GLY A 76 -11.09 -6.15 3.20
CA GLY A 76 -10.21 -7.14 2.57
C GLY A 76 -9.06 -6.55 1.75
N GLY A 77 -8.81 -5.24 1.90
CA GLY A 77 -7.69 -4.56 1.22
C GLY A 77 -6.50 -4.39 2.16
N TRP A 78 -6.31 -3.17 2.66
CA TRP A 78 -5.15 -2.81 3.48
C TRP A 78 -5.28 -3.15 4.96
N SER A 79 -6.48 -3.08 5.54
CA SER A 79 -6.70 -3.39 6.96
C SER A 79 -6.32 -4.83 7.30
N THR A 80 -6.84 -5.79 6.54
CA THR A 80 -6.56 -7.22 6.71
C THR A 80 -5.07 -7.52 6.51
N LEU A 81 -4.43 -6.89 5.52
CA LEU A 81 -2.99 -7.07 5.30
C LEU A 81 -2.15 -6.52 6.46
N LEU A 82 -2.54 -5.39 7.05
CA LEU A 82 -1.86 -4.84 8.23
C LEU A 82 -2.06 -5.71 9.47
N GLU A 83 -3.25 -6.30 9.65
CA GLU A 83 -3.53 -7.27 10.72
C GLU A 83 -2.64 -8.52 10.57
N LEU A 84 -2.62 -9.14 9.39
CA LEU A 84 -1.79 -10.32 9.11
C LEU A 84 -0.29 -10.02 9.26
N PHE A 85 0.14 -8.81 8.85
CA PHE A 85 1.51 -8.36 9.05
C PHE A 85 1.85 -8.26 10.54
N ALA A 86 0.96 -7.68 11.36
CA ALA A 86 1.16 -7.56 12.80
C ALA A 86 1.25 -8.94 13.49
N GLU A 87 0.37 -9.89 13.14
CA GLU A 87 0.42 -11.26 13.65
C GLU A 87 1.76 -11.95 13.30
N THR A 88 2.21 -11.78 12.05
CA THR A 88 3.49 -12.36 11.58
C THR A 88 4.69 -11.72 12.31
N ALA A 89 4.69 -10.41 12.49
CA ALA A 89 5.77 -9.70 13.19
C ALA A 89 5.86 -10.07 14.67
N GLN A 90 4.73 -10.37 15.33
CA GLN A 90 4.69 -10.80 16.74
C GLN A 90 5.14 -12.25 16.95
N SER A 91 5.16 -13.06 15.90
CA SER A 91 5.57 -14.47 15.92
C SER A 91 7.01 -14.70 15.45
N SER A 92 7.74 -13.63 15.15
CA SER A 92 9.13 -13.63 14.67
C SER A 92 10.16 -13.44 15.78
#